data_AF-A0A7S1ZQX2-F1
#
_entry.id   AF-A0A7S1ZQX2-F1
#
_cell.length_a   1.000
_cell.length_b   1.000
_cell.length_c   1.000
_cell.angle_alpha   90.00
_cell.angle_beta   90.00
_cell.angle_gamma   90.00
#
_symmetry.space_group_name_H-M   'P 1'
#
loop_
_entity.id
_entity.type
_entity.pdbx_description
1 polymer ?
#
loop_
_entity_poly.entity_id
_entity_poly.type
_entity_poly.pdbx_seq_one_letter_code
_entity_poly.pdbx_strand_id
1 'polypeptide(L)'
;FQITVIILIIYDLLSDAPEGNELKIPPGASEAVITAQFLALIITVLTQDDVVTALEMADHGYHKGIMESCPSATYIKFIFANFARFGEGILTIVVSFLFIVTSTSVLDIFKDFAAVAFISNLDNLAFQLAKRGFITKSVQKDAKKVETATLSEGNTTTKSQCKLLIWNTPFHRLKIRNILFGITSVIICLPWVAIRAKQHLGYYKSLSCKSLTVKFGDETLALADGGTTLHYAYFSNNYKIEEKNKRFKLEGDRPVYYERGQKEWVGERAPGKFLYCKDLQAWAFTIEDVWPRGNSSSTWKACENWLLRSPETEVYALEEVPLQGWSIWTGITDTAQDFSLSCDECSSDIDCSLHGQCVESTCVCDKKWLGQRC
;
A
#
# COMPACT_ATOMS: atom_id res chain seq x y z
N PHE A 1 13.31 -14.02 19.11
CA PHE A 1 11.88 -13.74 19.30
C PHE A 1 11.43 -12.58 18.45
N GLN A 2 11.95 -11.36 18.67
CA GLN A 2 11.59 -10.16 17.88
C GLN A 2 11.78 -10.35 16.37
N ILE A 3 12.94 -10.85 15.91
CA ILE A 3 13.15 -11.24 14.50
C ILE A 3 12.06 -12.21 13.97
N THR A 4 11.64 -13.20 14.77
CA THR A 4 10.60 -14.15 14.37
C THR A 4 9.25 -13.46 14.20
N VAL A 5 8.87 -12.57 15.13
CA VAL A 5 7.64 -11.78 15.03
C VAL A 5 7.68 -10.88 13.79
N ILE A 6 8.81 -10.22 13.54
CA ILE A 6 9.01 -9.37 12.36
C ILE A 6 8.88 -10.18 11.07
N ILE A 7 9.47 -11.38 10.99
CA ILE A 7 9.35 -12.26 9.81
C ILE A 7 7.89 -12.71 9.60
N LEU A 8 7.17 -13.03 10.67
CA LEU A 8 5.75 -13.40 10.57
C LEU A 8 4.91 -12.24 10.05
N ILE A 9 5.19 -11.01 10.48
CA ILE A 9 4.53 -9.80 9.97
C ILE A 9 4.83 -9.60 8.48
N ILE A 10 6.09 -9.76 8.06
CA ILE A 10 6.45 -9.68 6.62
C ILE A 10 5.70 -10.73 5.82
N TYR A 11 5.63 -11.96 6.34
CA TYR A 11 4.94 -13.05 5.68
C TYR A 11 3.45 -12.76 5.52
N ASP A 12 2.78 -12.32 6.58
CA ASP A 12 1.36 -11.94 6.58
C ASP A 12 1.05 -10.77 5.63
N LEU A 13 1.91 -9.75 5.62
CA LEU A 13 1.78 -8.63 4.69
C LEU A 13 1.87 -9.08 3.22
N LEU A 14 2.75 -10.05 2.92
CA LEU A 14 3.00 -10.53 1.57
C LEU A 14 2.10 -11.69 1.12
N SER A 15 1.50 -12.47 2.03
CA SER A 15 0.81 -13.72 1.67
C SER A 15 -0.46 -13.52 0.84
N ASP A 16 -1.22 -12.48 1.14
CA ASP A 16 -2.54 -12.26 0.49
C ASP A 16 -2.46 -11.20 -0.61
N ALA A 17 -1.30 -11.04 -1.22
CA ALA A 17 -1.09 -9.99 -2.21
C ALA A 17 -1.72 -10.38 -3.57
N PRO A 18 -2.56 -9.52 -4.18
CA PRO A 18 -3.17 -9.84 -5.47
C PRO A 18 -2.11 -9.90 -6.59
N GLU A 19 -2.38 -10.70 -7.62
CA GLU A 19 -1.44 -10.88 -8.74
C GLU A 19 -1.08 -9.53 -9.40
N GLY A 20 0.22 -9.25 -9.47
CA GLY A 20 0.75 -7.99 -10.02
C GLY A 20 0.84 -6.84 -9.01
N ASN A 21 0.30 -6.99 -7.80
CA ASN A 21 0.51 -6.07 -6.69
C ASN A 21 0.97 -6.81 -5.43
N GLU A 22 2.17 -7.37 -5.51
CA GLU A 22 2.77 -8.16 -4.43
C GLU A 22 2.92 -7.36 -3.11
N LEU A 23 2.93 -6.03 -3.21
CA LEU A 23 3.11 -5.11 -2.10
C LEU A 23 1.80 -4.48 -1.58
N LYS A 24 0.62 -4.91 -2.05
CA LYS A 24 -0.70 -4.39 -1.61
C LYS A 24 -0.78 -2.86 -1.58
N ILE A 25 -0.12 -2.18 -2.52
CA ILE A 25 -0.05 -0.71 -2.52
C ILE A 25 -1.37 -0.15 -3.02
N PRO A 26 -2.10 0.63 -2.21
CA PRO A 26 -3.39 1.17 -2.62
C PRO A 26 -3.20 2.15 -3.77
N PRO A 27 -4.04 2.05 -4.81
CA PRO A 27 -4.05 3.02 -5.88
C PRO A 27 -4.67 4.35 -5.40
N GLY A 28 -4.10 5.47 -5.83
CA GLY A 28 -4.62 6.82 -5.59
C GLY A 28 -4.88 7.19 -4.12
N ALA A 29 -3.86 7.01 -3.27
CA ALA A 29 -3.89 7.55 -1.91
C ALA A 29 -4.13 9.07 -1.93
N SER A 30 -4.90 9.58 -0.95
CA SER A 30 -5.15 11.02 -0.83
C SER A 30 -3.85 11.80 -0.57
N GLU A 31 -3.82 13.07 -0.94
CA GLU A 31 -2.63 13.92 -0.77
C GLU A 31 -2.15 13.98 0.70
N ALA A 32 -3.11 13.97 1.64
CA ALA A 32 -2.82 13.90 3.06
C ALA A 32 -2.11 12.60 3.45
N VAL A 33 -2.57 11.46 2.92
CA VAL A 33 -1.96 10.15 3.16
C VAL A 33 -0.56 10.10 2.54
N ILE A 34 -0.38 10.57 1.30
CA ILE A 34 0.94 10.62 0.64
C ILE A 34 1.93 11.45 1.47
N THR A 35 1.49 12.61 1.96
CA THR A 35 2.33 13.48 2.81
C THR A 35 2.68 12.80 4.13
N ALA A 36 1.69 12.18 4.79
CA ALA A 36 1.91 11.45 6.03
C ALA A 36 2.87 10.26 5.83
N GLN A 37 2.74 9.51 4.74
CA GLN A 37 3.65 8.42 4.40
C GLN A 37 5.08 8.93 4.24
N PHE A 38 5.29 10.01 3.49
CA PHE A 38 6.64 10.57 3.31
C PHE A 38 7.28 10.99 4.63
N LEU A 39 6.52 11.67 5.50
CA LEU A 39 7.00 12.04 6.83
C LEU A 39 7.28 10.81 7.70
N ALA A 40 6.43 9.79 7.64
CA ALA A 40 6.61 8.54 8.37
C ALA A 40 7.89 7.80 7.94
N LEU A 41 8.26 7.84 6.66
CA LEU A 41 9.54 7.27 6.19
C LEU A 41 10.73 7.99 6.83
N ILE A 42 10.70 9.32 6.89
CA ILE A 42 11.78 10.09 7.54
C ILE A 42 11.87 9.74 9.03
N ILE A 43 10.73 9.71 9.72
CA ILE A 43 10.67 9.38 11.15
C ILE A 43 11.18 7.96 11.39
N THR A 44 10.78 6.99 10.56
CA THR A 44 11.24 5.59 10.63
C THR A 44 12.77 5.50 10.61
N VAL A 45 13.44 6.26 9.75
CA VAL A 45 14.91 6.26 9.71
C VAL A 45 15.51 6.96 10.92
N LEU A 46 14.87 8.03 11.42
CA LEU A 46 15.31 8.75 12.61
C LEU A 46 15.20 7.92 13.90
N THR A 47 14.18 7.06 14.00
CA THR A 47 13.92 6.24 15.19
C THR A 47 14.72 4.94 15.23
N GLN A 48 15.52 4.64 14.20
CA GLN A 48 16.20 3.35 14.10
C GLN A 48 17.54 3.29 14.82
N ASP A 49 17.49 3.13 16.13
CA ASP A 49 18.68 3.10 17.00
C ASP A 49 19.55 1.83 16.81
N ASP A 50 18.95 0.70 16.44
CA ASP A 50 19.68 -0.58 16.38
C ASP A 50 20.71 -0.64 15.26
N VAL A 51 20.41 -0.04 14.09
CA VAL A 51 21.35 0.03 12.96
C VAL A 51 22.55 0.89 13.33
N VAL A 52 22.31 2.05 13.96
CA VAL A 52 23.36 2.97 14.40
C VAL A 52 24.21 2.31 15.47
N THR A 53 23.58 1.74 16.50
CA THR A 53 24.27 1.10 17.63
C THR A 53 25.11 -0.08 17.16
N ALA A 54 24.60 -0.91 16.26
CA ALA A 54 25.35 -2.05 15.73
C ALA A 54 26.60 -1.62 14.94
N LEU A 55 26.52 -0.54 14.17
CA LEU A 55 27.67 0.00 13.44
C LEU A 55 28.66 0.70 14.35
N GLU A 56 28.20 1.43 15.36
CA GLU A 56 29.07 1.99 16.40
C GLU A 56 29.81 0.89 17.16
N MET A 57 29.13 -0.20 17.54
CA MET A 57 29.77 -1.35 18.18
C MET A 57 30.78 -2.03 17.25
N ALA A 58 30.49 -2.12 15.95
CA ALA A 58 31.43 -2.66 14.97
C ALA A 58 32.69 -1.79 14.82
N ASP A 59 32.55 -0.45 14.85
CA ASP A 59 33.67 0.50 14.77
C ASP A 59 34.59 0.44 16.01
N HIS A 60 34.01 0.33 17.21
CA HIS A 60 34.78 0.19 18.44
C HIS A 60 35.51 -1.17 18.52
N GLY A 61 34.99 -2.19 17.85
CA GLY A 61 35.56 -3.53 17.82
C GLY A 61 35.48 -4.27 19.16
N TYR A 62 36.09 -5.46 19.20
CA TYR A 62 36.06 -6.33 20.37
C TYR A 62 37.27 -6.09 21.28
N HIS A 63 37.03 -5.72 22.55
CA HIS A 63 38.08 -5.53 23.54
C HIS A 63 38.38 -6.83 24.30
N LYS A 64 39.65 -7.28 24.33
CA LYS A 64 40.06 -8.53 25.01
C LYS A 64 39.73 -8.54 26.51
N GLY A 65 39.73 -7.39 27.17
CA GLY A 65 39.37 -7.26 28.59
C GLY A 65 37.92 -7.69 28.92
N ILE A 66 37.03 -7.77 27.91
CA ILE A 66 35.69 -8.33 28.09
C ILE A 66 35.75 -9.80 28.53
N MET A 67 36.75 -10.56 28.09
CA MET A 67 36.94 -11.95 28.53
C MET A 67 37.30 -12.07 30.01
N GLU A 68 37.97 -11.06 30.57
CA GLU A 68 38.35 -11.07 31.99
C GLU A 68 37.11 -10.93 32.88
N SER A 69 36.15 -10.10 32.47
CA SER A 69 34.87 -9.92 33.18
C SER A 69 33.86 -11.02 32.86
N CYS A 70 33.86 -11.51 31.62
CA CYS A 70 32.90 -12.47 31.08
C CYS A 70 33.61 -13.52 30.20
N PRO A 71 34.12 -14.63 30.78
CA PRO A 71 34.88 -15.66 30.04
C PRO A 71 34.10 -16.28 28.88
N SER A 72 32.77 -16.28 28.96
CA SER A 72 31.88 -16.84 27.95
C SER A 72 31.61 -15.92 26.76
N ALA A 73 32.03 -14.65 26.81
CA ALA A 73 31.79 -13.64 25.78
C ALA A 73 32.88 -13.69 24.70
N THR A 74 32.87 -14.73 23.86
CA THR A 74 33.87 -14.91 22.80
C THR A 74 33.70 -13.89 21.66
N TYR A 75 34.76 -13.65 20.90
CA TYR A 75 34.74 -12.76 19.71
C TYR A 75 33.64 -13.12 18.70
N ILE A 76 33.42 -14.42 18.47
CA ILE A 76 32.37 -14.91 17.56
C ILE A 76 30.97 -14.48 18.06
N LYS A 77 30.72 -14.55 19.38
CA LYS A 77 29.45 -14.11 19.96
C LYS A 77 29.25 -12.61 19.84
N PHE A 78 30.33 -11.82 19.97
CA PHE A 78 30.28 -10.38 19.75
C PHE A 78 29.89 -10.03 18.31
N ILE A 79 30.56 -10.63 17.31
CA ILE A 79 30.19 -10.43 15.89
C ILE A 79 28.73 -10.84 15.67
N PHE A 80 28.35 -12.03 16.14
CA PHE A 80 27.01 -12.54 15.94
C PHE A 80 25.94 -11.63 16.56
N ALA A 81 26.18 -11.12 17.77
CA ALA A 81 25.28 -10.19 18.44
C ALA A 81 25.13 -8.88 17.65
N ASN A 82 26.23 -8.30 17.16
CA ASN A 82 26.18 -7.08 16.34
C ASN A 82 25.48 -7.32 14.99
N PHE A 83 25.73 -8.46 14.35
CA PHE A 83 25.06 -8.82 13.10
C PHE A 83 23.56 -9.06 13.31
N ALA A 84 23.17 -9.75 14.38
CA ALA A 84 21.78 -9.96 14.73
C ALA A 84 21.06 -8.63 14.98
N ARG A 85 21.68 -7.72 15.74
CA ARG A 85 21.15 -6.36 16.00
C ARG A 85 21.02 -5.54 14.73
N PHE A 86 22.03 -5.55 13.85
CA PHE A 86 21.97 -4.88 12.56
C PHE A 86 20.87 -5.45 11.66
N GLY A 87 20.76 -6.78 11.60
CA GLY A 87 19.73 -7.48 10.82
C GLY A 87 18.32 -7.19 11.31
N GLU A 88 18.10 -7.21 12.62
CA GLU A 88 16.85 -6.76 13.27
C GLU A 88 16.54 -5.30 12.93
N GLY A 89 17.57 -4.46 12.95
CA GLY A 89 17.50 -3.07 12.54
C GLY A 89 16.99 -2.90 11.11
N ILE A 90 17.54 -3.66 10.16
CA ILE A 90 17.11 -3.63 8.75
C ILE A 90 15.69 -4.20 8.59
N LEU A 91 15.38 -5.32 9.23
CA LEU A 91 14.07 -5.96 9.11
C LEU A 91 12.95 -5.04 9.62
N THR A 92 13.19 -4.33 10.73
CA THR A 92 12.24 -3.35 11.27
C THR A 92 12.01 -2.19 10.30
N ILE A 93 13.06 -1.70 9.65
CA ILE A 93 12.96 -0.70 8.57
C ILE A 93 12.10 -1.22 7.41
N VAL A 94 12.34 -2.46 6.96
CA VAL A 94 11.61 -3.07 5.85
C VAL A 94 10.13 -3.22 6.19
N VAL A 95 9.80 -3.69 7.38
CA VAL A 95 8.41 -3.80 7.84
C VAL A 95 7.73 -2.44 7.93
N SER A 96 8.42 -1.44 8.52
CA SER A 96 7.90 -0.08 8.59
C SER A 96 7.62 0.48 7.20
N PHE A 97 8.54 0.26 6.25
CA PHE A 97 8.34 0.63 4.86
C PHE A 97 7.08 -0.02 4.28
N LEU A 98 6.91 -1.35 4.44
CA LEU A 98 5.75 -2.08 3.94
C LEU A 98 4.43 -1.53 4.50
N PHE A 99 4.32 -1.36 5.82
CA PHE A 99 3.12 -0.76 6.43
C PHE A 99 2.83 0.65 5.91
N ILE A 100 3.88 1.48 5.77
CA ILE A 100 3.74 2.83 5.26
C ILE A 100 3.25 2.83 3.82
N VAL A 101 3.78 1.98 2.93
CA VAL A 101 3.31 1.94 1.53
C VAL A 101 1.92 1.36 1.37
N THR A 102 1.50 0.40 2.20
CA THR A 102 0.18 -0.26 2.11
C THR A 102 -0.96 0.54 2.75
N SER A 103 -0.64 1.48 3.63
CA SER A 103 -1.65 2.25 4.36
C SER A 103 -2.53 3.12 3.44
N THR A 104 -3.85 3.01 3.59
CA THR A 104 -4.86 3.83 2.90
C THR A 104 -5.27 5.07 3.70
N SER A 105 -5.05 5.08 5.01
CA SER A 105 -5.40 6.18 5.90
C SER A 105 -4.22 6.65 6.75
N VAL A 106 -4.22 7.93 7.13
CA VAL A 106 -3.19 8.51 8.01
C VAL A 106 -3.18 7.83 9.38
N LEU A 107 -4.36 7.46 9.87
CA LEU A 107 -4.54 6.85 11.18
C LEU A 107 -3.96 5.42 11.22
N ASP A 108 -4.04 4.68 10.12
CA ASP A 108 -3.44 3.35 10.03
C ASP A 108 -1.90 3.43 10.00
N ILE A 109 -1.33 4.44 9.32
CA ILE A 109 0.13 4.71 9.38
C ILE A 109 0.59 4.89 10.82
N PHE A 110 -0.15 5.67 11.63
CA PHE A 110 0.22 5.91 13.03
C PHE A 110 0.04 4.66 13.91
N LYS A 111 -1.01 3.86 13.67
CA LYS A 111 -1.21 2.58 14.38
C LYS A 111 -0.08 1.61 14.10
N ASP A 112 0.27 1.45 12.84
CA ASP A 112 1.33 0.52 12.42
C ASP A 112 2.68 0.98 12.96
N PHE A 113 2.95 2.29 12.94
CA PHE A 113 4.16 2.86 13.54
C PHE A 113 4.23 2.60 15.04
N ALA A 114 3.13 2.77 15.77
CA ALA A 114 3.06 2.48 17.20
C ALA A 114 3.26 0.98 17.48
N ALA A 115 2.72 0.10 16.65
CA ALA A 115 2.90 -1.34 16.76
C ALA A 115 4.36 -1.75 16.53
N VAL A 116 4.99 -1.23 15.47
CA VAL A 116 6.41 -1.52 15.17
C VAL A 116 7.31 -0.97 16.27
N ALA A 117 7.08 0.25 16.75
CA ALA A 117 7.83 0.84 17.87
C ALA A 117 7.66 0.05 19.18
N PHE A 118 6.49 -0.54 19.42
CA PHE A 118 6.27 -1.42 20.56
C PHE A 118 7.09 -2.71 20.42
N ILE A 119 7.03 -3.35 19.24
CA ILE A 119 7.77 -4.59 18.95
C ILE A 119 9.28 -4.35 19.07
N SER A 120 9.77 -3.20 18.59
CA SER A 120 11.19 -2.84 18.64
C SER A 120 11.72 -2.63 20.05
N ASN A 121 10.84 -2.45 21.04
CA ASN A 121 11.19 -2.25 22.45
C ASN A 121 11.06 -3.53 23.30
N LEU A 122 10.61 -4.65 22.73
CA LEU A 122 10.37 -5.87 23.48
C LEU A 122 11.64 -6.49 24.05
N ASP A 123 12.77 -6.40 23.34
CA ASP A 123 14.07 -6.89 23.81
C ASP A 123 14.55 -6.11 25.05
N ASN A 124 14.43 -4.78 25.03
CA ASN A 124 14.77 -3.89 26.12
C ASN A 124 13.85 -4.14 27.32
N LEU A 125 12.55 -4.32 27.09
CA LEU A 125 11.60 -4.68 28.13
C LEU A 125 11.96 -6.05 28.75
N ALA A 126 12.27 -7.05 27.93
CA ALA A 126 12.69 -8.37 28.40
C ALA A 126 13.98 -8.29 29.22
N PHE A 127 14.95 -7.47 28.81
CA PHE A 127 16.17 -7.21 29.58
C PHE A 127 15.88 -6.52 30.92
N GLN A 128 14.98 -5.53 30.94
CA GLN A 128 14.55 -4.88 32.19
C GLN A 128 13.83 -5.86 33.14
N LEU A 129 12.98 -6.73 32.60
CA LEU A 129 12.30 -7.78 33.37
C LEU A 129 13.31 -8.81 33.92
N ALA A 130 14.29 -9.22 33.11
CA ALA A 130 15.41 -10.06 33.52
C ALA A 130 16.19 -9.44 34.69
N LYS A 131 16.56 -8.16 34.57
CA LYS A 131 17.27 -7.40 35.62
C LYS A 131 16.48 -7.30 36.93
N ARG A 132 15.16 -7.12 36.85
CA ARG A 132 14.28 -7.08 38.03
C ARG A 132 14.02 -8.46 38.65
N GLY A 133 14.40 -9.55 37.96
CA GLY A 133 14.31 -10.91 38.47
C GLY A 133 12.99 -11.62 38.20
N PHE A 134 12.20 -11.13 37.24
CA PHE A 134 10.91 -11.76 36.89
C PHE A 134 11.05 -13.06 36.09
N ILE A 135 12.22 -13.32 35.48
CA ILE A 135 12.46 -14.53 34.67
C ILE A 135 13.03 -15.66 35.53
N THR A 136 14.32 -15.57 35.93
CA THR A 136 14.96 -16.49 36.87
C THR A 136 16.10 -15.79 37.61
N LYS A 137 16.48 -16.31 38.80
CA LYS A 137 17.61 -15.77 39.57
C LYS A 137 18.96 -15.85 38.81
N SER A 138 19.15 -16.87 37.98
CA SER A 138 20.36 -17.01 37.15
C SER A 138 20.42 -15.91 36.10
N VAL A 139 19.34 -15.72 35.34
CA VAL A 139 19.22 -14.66 34.31
C VAL A 139 19.35 -13.28 34.94
N GLN A 140 18.80 -13.06 36.14
CA GLN A 140 18.97 -11.81 36.88
C GLN A 140 20.43 -11.52 37.20
N LYS A 141 21.17 -12.53 37.68
CA LYS A 141 22.59 -12.38 38.01
C LYS A 141 23.39 -12.02 36.76
N ASP A 142 23.09 -12.64 35.62
CA ASP A 142 23.80 -12.36 34.38
C ASP A 142 23.40 -11.00 33.77
N ALA A 143 22.13 -10.61 33.82
CA ALA A 143 21.68 -9.28 33.40
C ALA A 143 22.34 -8.15 34.23
N LYS A 144 22.48 -8.33 35.55
CA LYS A 144 23.21 -7.39 36.42
C LYS A 144 24.70 -7.32 36.12
N LYS A 145 25.33 -8.45 35.74
CA LYS A 145 26.73 -8.44 35.28
C LYS A 145 26.89 -7.65 33.98
N VAL A 146 25.97 -7.83 33.03
CA VAL A 146 25.99 -7.09 31.76
C VAL A 146 25.78 -5.60 31.99
N GLU A 147 24.88 -5.21 32.89
CA GLU A 147 24.66 -3.81 33.26
C GLU A 147 25.89 -3.16 33.91
N THR A 148 26.56 -3.89 34.80
CA THR A 148 27.75 -3.38 35.52
C THR A 148 29.03 -3.45 34.70
N ALA A 149 29.01 -4.17 33.57
CA ALA A 149 30.09 -4.17 32.60
C ALA A 149 30.10 -2.84 31.83
N THR A 150 30.54 -1.77 32.48
CA THR A 150 30.95 -0.55 31.78
C THR A 150 32.15 -0.91 30.91
N LEU A 151 32.09 -0.59 29.61
CA LEU A 151 33.29 -0.53 28.78
C LEU A 151 34.26 0.40 29.51
N SER A 152 35.27 -0.16 30.16
CA SER A 152 36.28 0.62 30.85
C SER A 152 36.90 1.54 29.81
N GLU A 153 36.55 2.83 29.86
CA GLU A 153 37.27 3.86 29.13
C GLU A 153 38.71 3.75 29.59
N GLY A 154 39.53 3.09 28.78
CA GLY A 154 40.89 2.76 29.16
C GLY A 154 41.61 4.04 29.55
N ASN A 155 41.88 4.20 30.84
CA ASN A 155 42.91 5.11 31.35
C ASN A 155 44.28 4.53 30.94
N THR A 156 44.56 4.50 29.65
CA THR A 156 45.88 4.16 29.11
C THR A 156 46.76 5.39 29.23
N THR A 157 47.40 5.55 30.39
CA THR A 157 48.48 6.51 30.64
C THR A 157 49.79 6.18 29.89
N THR A 158 49.77 5.27 28.91
CA THR A 158 50.95 4.88 28.12
C THR A 158 51.07 5.69 26.83
N LYS A 159 51.97 6.67 26.93
CA LYS A 159 52.32 7.80 26.06
C LYS A 159 52.81 7.52 24.62
N SER A 160 52.51 6.37 23.99
CA SER A 160 53.19 5.97 22.74
C SER A 160 52.30 5.50 21.57
N GLN A 161 51.06 5.99 21.44
CA GLN A 161 50.26 5.83 20.21
C GLN A 161 49.67 7.16 19.71
N CYS A 162 50.55 8.05 19.26
CA CYS A 162 50.23 9.39 18.76
C CYS A 162 49.81 9.40 17.26
N LYS A 163 48.96 8.46 16.80
CA LYS A 163 48.44 8.54 15.42
C LYS A 163 47.04 7.98 15.18
N LEU A 164 46.39 7.35 16.17
CA LEU A 164 45.03 6.81 16.04
C LEU A 164 44.00 7.52 16.94
N LEU A 165 44.33 8.69 17.47
CA LEU A 165 43.49 9.49 18.38
C LEU A 165 42.64 10.55 17.66
N ILE A 166 42.69 10.63 16.33
CA ILE A 166 41.93 11.62 15.54
C ILE A 166 40.48 11.15 15.28
N TRP A 167 40.18 9.86 15.44
CA TRP A 167 38.86 9.29 15.10
C TRP A 167 37.82 9.30 16.23
N ASN A 168 38.20 9.57 17.47
CA ASN A 168 37.27 9.48 18.61
C ASN A 168 36.74 10.84 19.10
N THR A 169 36.74 11.88 18.24
CA THR A 169 36.08 13.14 18.60
C THR A 169 34.56 12.99 18.48
N PRO A 170 33.74 13.58 19.37
CA PRO A 170 32.28 13.52 19.30
C PRO A 170 31.74 14.02 17.94
N PHE A 171 32.51 14.86 17.26
CA PHE A 171 32.24 15.34 15.92
C PHE A 171 32.29 14.24 14.85
N HIS A 172 33.19 13.25 15.00
CA HIS A 172 33.31 12.13 14.07
C HIS A 172 32.12 11.17 14.16
N ARG A 173 31.68 10.86 15.39
CA ARG A 173 30.49 10.02 15.64
C ARG A 173 29.22 10.64 15.05
N LEU A 174 29.05 11.96 15.23
CA LEU A 174 27.94 12.70 14.65
C LEU A 174 27.95 12.65 13.11
N LYS A 175 29.13 12.74 12.48
CA LYS A 175 29.27 12.63 11.02
C LYS A 175 28.91 11.24 10.50
N ILE A 176 29.41 10.16 11.12
CA ILE A 176 29.06 8.79 10.71
C ILE A 176 27.55 8.59 10.80
N ARG A 177 26.93 9.01 11.91
CA ARG A 177 25.49 8.90 12.11
C ARG A 177 24.70 9.65 11.03
N ASN A 178 25.09 10.88 10.72
CA ASN A 178 24.42 11.68 9.69
C ASN A 178 24.59 11.08 8.28
N ILE A 179 25.77 10.53 7.97
CA ILE A 179 26.03 9.86 6.67
C ILE A 179 25.15 8.61 6.56
N LEU A 180 25.15 7.77 7.60
CA LEU A 180 24.34 6.55 7.64
C LEU A 180 22.84 6.89 7.52
N PHE A 181 22.38 7.90 8.25
CA PHE A 181 21.01 8.41 8.14
C PHE A 181 20.68 8.83 6.70
N GLY A 182 21.57 9.58 6.05
CA GLY A 182 21.40 9.99 4.66
C GLY A 182 21.31 8.80 3.70
N ILE A 183 22.21 7.81 3.85
CA ILE A 183 22.21 6.60 3.01
C ILE A 183 20.92 5.80 3.20
N THR A 184 20.54 5.52 4.44
CA THR A 184 19.33 4.75 4.75
C THR A 184 18.07 5.47 4.28
N SER A 185 18.00 6.79 4.47
CA SER A 185 16.89 7.62 3.95
C SER A 185 16.77 7.53 2.44
N VAL A 186 17.89 7.60 1.71
CA VAL A 186 17.90 7.45 0.24
C VAL A 186 17.43 6.05 -0.16
N ILE A 187 17.92 4.99 0.50
CA ILE A 187 17.55 3.60 0.20
C ILE A 187 16.05 3.36 0.36
N ILE A 188 15.40 3.97 1.34
CA ILE A 188 13.97 3.79 1.63
C ILE A 188 13.09 4.72 0.80
N CYS A 189 13.50 5.98 0.64
CA CYS A 189 12.71 6.96 -0.11
C CYS A 189 12.74 6.70 -1.61
N LEU A 190 13.85 6.19 -2.18
CA LEU A 190 13.95 5.95 -3.62
C LEU A 190 12.90 4.94 -4.14
N PRO A 191 12.72 3.74 -3.56
CA PRO A 191 11.64 2.83 -3.93
C PRO A 191 10.25 3.47 -3.80
N TRP A 192 10.00 4.18 -2.70
CA TRP A 192 8.71 4.86 -2.49
C TRP A 192 8.42 5.89 -3.59
N VAL A 193 9.39 6.76 -3.89
CA VAL A 193 9.27 7.76 -4.98
C VAL A 193 9.08 7.06 -6.33
N ALA A 194 9.82 5.99 -6.61
CA ALA A 194 9.68 5.24 -7.85
C ALA A 194 8.29 4.59 -7.99
N ILE A 195 7.73 4.07 -6.90
CA ILE A 195 6.36 3.53 -6.86
C ILE A 195 5.34 4.65 -7.12
N ARG A 196 5.44 5.78 -6.40
CA ARG A 196 4.51 6.92 -6.55
C ARG A 196 4.60 7.56 -7.93
N ALA A 197 5.80 7.70 -8.49
CA ALA A 197 5.99 8.19 -9.85
C ALA A 197 5.35 7.26 -10.89
N LYS A 198 5.46 5.94 -10.72
CA LYS A 198 4.78 4.96 -11.60
C LYS A 198 3.27 5.05 -11.49
N GLN A 199 2.72 5.18 -10.29
CA GLN A 199 1.28 5.35 -10.08
C GLN A 199 0.76 6.64 -10.75
N HIS A 200 1.44 7.77 -10.56
CA HIS A 200 1.07 9.03 -11.21
C HIS A 200 1.14 8.96 -12.75
N LEU A 201 2.00 8.11 -13.31
CA LEU A 201 2.09 7.87 -14.74
C LEU A 201 1.01 6.90 -15.28
N GLY A 202 0.11 6.42 -14.41
CA GLY A 202 -0.96 5.49 -14.77
C GLY A 202 -0.51 4.01 -14.83
N TYR A 203 0.68 3.69 -14.34
CA TYR A 203 1.14 2.30 -14.19
C TYR A 203 0.61 1.72 -12.89
N TYR A 204 -0.70 1.50 -12.86
CA TYR A 204 -1.33 0.76 -11.78
C TYR A 204 -1.28 -0.72 -12.15
N LYS A 205 -0.29 -1.44 -11.62
CA LYS A 205 -0.37 -2.90 -11.63
C LYS A 205 -1.47 -3.43 -10.68
N SER A 206 -1.94 -2.56 -9.80
CA SER A 206 -2.83 -2.82 -8.67
C SER A 206 -4.16 -2.08 -8.81
N LEU A 207 -4.99 -2.44 -9.78
CA LEU A 207 -6.41 -2.35 -9.47
C LEU A 207 -6.85 -3.74 -9.09
N SER A 208 -7.53 -3.83 -7.95
CA SER A 208 -8.15 -5.06 -7.45
C SER A 208 -9.17 -5.61 -8.43
N CYS A 209 -9.66 -4.77 -9.35
CA CYS A 209 -10.55 -5.19 -10.40
C CYS A 209 -10.32 -4.49 -11.75
N LYS A 210 -9.84 -5.23 -12.76
CA LYS A 210 -9.68 -4.75 -14.15
C LYS A 210 -10.96 -4.82 -14.98
N SER A 211 -11.87 -5.72 -14.62
CA SER A 211 -13.14 -5.97 -15.32
C SER A 211 -14.27 -6.06 -14.28
N LEU A 212 -15.36 -5.33 -14.49
CA LEU A 212 -16.50 -5.29 -13.58
C LEU A 212 -17.75 -5.81 -14.29
N THR A 213 -18.49 -6.71 -13.67
CA THR A 213 -19.87 -6.98 -14.10
C THR A 213 -20.79 -6.00 -13.41
N VAL A 214 -21.53 -5.24 -14.21
CA VAL A 214 -22.52 -4.28 -13.73
C VAL A 214 -23.90 -4.79 -14.08
N LYS A 215 -24.83 -4.71 -13.14
CA LYS A 215 -26.26 -4.93 -13.40
C LYS A 215 -27.05 -3.70 -12.97
N PHE A 216 -27.89 -3.25 -13.87
CA PHE A 216 -28.90 -2.25 -13.63
C PHE A 216 -30.27 -2.92 -13.46
N GLY A 217 -31.20 -2.21 -12.81
CA GLY A 217 -32.59 -2.63 -12.74
C GLY A 217 -33.38 -2.32 -14.01
N ASP A 218 -34.70 -2.45 -13.91
CA ASP A 218 -35.66 -2.21 -14.99
C ASP A 218 -36.03 -0.72 -15.15
N GLU A 219 -35.25 0.20 -14.56
CA GLU A 219 -35.51 1.63 -14.68
C GLU A 219 -35.41 2.11 -16.14
N THR A 220 -36.17 3.15 -16.46
CA THR A 220 -36.20 3.75 -17.80
C THR A 220 -36.05 5.26 -17.75
N LEU A 221 -35.42 5.83 -18.78
CA LEU A 221 -35.26 7.27 -18.96
C LEU A 221 -35.88 7.68 -20.30
N ALA A 222 -36.85 8.60 -20.25
CA ALA A 222 -37.38 9.25 -21.45
C ALA A 222 -36.36 10.27 -21.99
N LEU A 223 -35.89 10.07 -23.22
CA LEU A 223 -34.93 10.96 -23.86
C LEU A 223 -35.59 12.27 -24.34
N ALA A 224 -34.77 13.28 -24.59
CA ALA A 224 -35.23 14.60 -25.00
C ALA A 224 -35.94 14.63 -26.37
N ASP A 225 -35.73 13.61 -27.21
CA ASP A 225 -36.37 13.46 -28.52
C ASP A 225 -37.89 13.16 -28.44
N GLY A 226 -38.40 12.86 -27.24
CA GLY A 226 -39.83 12.67 -26.97
C GLY A 226 -40.41 11.34 -27.48
N GLY A 227 -39.59 10.46 -28.05
CA GLY A 227 -40.03 9.18 -28.61
C GLY A 227 -39.21 7.97 -28.16
N THR A 228 -37.97 8.18 -27.71
CA THR A 228 -37.06 7.10 -27.34
C THR A 228 -36.96 6.96 -25.83
N THR A 229 -37.18 5.75 -25.32
CA THR A 229 -36.91 5.37 -23.93
C THR A 229 -35.62 4.58 -23.84
N LEU A 230 -34.69 5.06 -23.01
CA LEU A 230 -33.49 4.34 -22.63
C LEU A 230 -33.84 3.37 -21.51
N HIS A 231 -33.57 2.09 -21.69
CA HIS A 231 -33.71 1.07 -20.65
C HIS A 231 -32.34 0.81 -20.01
N TYR A 232 -32.19 1.04 -18.71
CA TYR A 232 -30.91 0.87 -18.03
C TYR A 232 -30.44 -0.59 -18.03
N ALA A 233 -31.37 -1.54 -17.97
CA ALA A 233 -31.10 -2.97 -18.10
C ALA A 233 -30.24 -3.34 -19.33
N TYR A 234 -30.32 -2.58 -20.43
CA TYR A 234 -29.52 -2.82 -21.64
C TYR A 234 -28.02 -2.53 -21.47
N PHE A 235 -27.65 -1.82 -20.40
CA PHE A 235 -26.25 -1.53 -20.05
C PHE A 235 -25.73 -2.48 -18.97
N SER A 236 -26.49 -3.52 -18.61
CA SER A 236 -26.06 -4.58 -17.70
C SER A 236 -25.10 -5.52 -18.42
N ASN A 237 -23.81 -5.26 -18.29
CA ASN A 237 -22.77 -5.92 -19.05
C ASN A 237 -21.44 -5.90 -18.28
N ASN A 238 -20.39 -6.46 -18.87
CA ASN A 238 -19.04 -6.38 -18.33
C ASN A 238 -18.37 -5.09 -18.82
N TYR A 239 -17.71 -4.39 -17.89
CA TYR A 239 -17.02 -3.14 -18.11
C TYR A 239 -15.53 -3.35 -17.86
N LYS A 240 -14.69 -2.95 -18.81
CA LYS A 240 -13.23 -3.12 -18.72
C LYS A 240 -12.53 -1.78 -18.71
N ILE A 241 -11.46 -1.68 -17.93
CA ILE A 241 -10.58 -0.49 -17.96
C ILE A 241 -9.92 -0.40 -19.34
N GLU A 242 -9.98 0.78 -19.97
CA GLU A 242 -9.26 1.02 -21.23
C GLU A 242 -7.76 1.18 -20.96
N GLU A 243 -6.97 0.23 -21.47
CA GLU A 243 -5.51 0.23 -21.35
C GLU A 243 -4.86 0.57 -22.71
N LYS A 244 -3.99 1.59 -22.73
CA LYS A 244 -3.20 1.96 -23.90
C LYS A 244 -1.72 1.95 -23.55
N ASN A 245 -0.93 1.11 -24.22
CA ASN A 245 0.50 0.96 -23.97
C ASN A 245 0.85 0.63 -22.50
N LYS A 246 0.08 -0.26 -21.88
CA LYS A 246 0.22 -0.64 -20.47
C LYS A 246 -0.05 0.48 -19.46
N ARG A 247 -0.83 1.48 -19.87
CA ARG A 247 -1.28 2.59 -19.02
C ARG A 247 -2.79 2.66 -19.07
N PHE A 248 -3.41 2.84 -17.91
CA PHE A 248 -4.84 3.08 -17.86
C PHE A 248 -5.15 4.48 -18.38
N LYS A 249 -6.25 4.59 -19.12
CA LYS A 249 -6.83 5.89 -19.42
C LYS A 249 -7.43 6.46 -18.14
N LEU A 250 -6.94 7.63 -17.75
CA LEU A 250 -7.41 8.33 -16.56
C LEU A 250 -8.29 9.51 -16.97
N GLU A 251 -9.46 9.63 -16.37
CA GLU A 251 -10.30 10.83 -16.38
C GLU A 251 -10.59 11.19 -14.92
N GLY A 252 -10.30 12.44 -14.51
CA GLY A 252 -10.44 12.84 -13.11
C GLY A 252 -9.48 12.10 -12.16
N ASP A 253 -8.24 11.84 -12.61
CA ASP A 253 -7.18 11.15 -11.86
C ASP A 253 -7.47 9.66 -11.55
N ARG A 254 -8.51 9.06 -12.16
CA ARG A 254 -8.96 7.69 -11.90
C ARG A 254 -9.24 6.92 -13.19
N PRO A 255 -9.18 5.57 -13.16
CA PRO A 255 -9.41 4.75 -14.33
C PRO A 255 -10.86 4.86 -14.81
N VAL A 256 -11.01 4.81 -16.13
CA VAL A 256 -12.32 4.79 -16.80
C VAL A 256 -12.66 3.37 -17.22
N TYR A 257 -13.85 2.92 -16.86
CA TYR A 257 -14.37 1.61 -17.24
C TYR A 257 -15.33 1.76 -18.41
N TYR A 258 -15.09 1.03 -19.49
CA TYR A 258 -15.91 1.04 -20.70
C TYR A 258 -16.66 -0.27 -20.85
N GLU A 259 -17.91 -0.18 -21.29
CA GLU A 259 -18.72 -1.34 -21.63
C GLU A 259 -18.04 -2.20 -22.71
N ARG A 260 -17.92 -3.51 -22.47
CA ARG A 260 -17.27 -4.47 -23.38
C ARG A 260 -18.21 -4.87 -24.52
N GLY A 261 -17.65 -5.00 -25.73
CA GLY A 261 -18.35 -5.55 -26.89
C GLY A 261 -19.08 -4.55 -27.80
N GLN A 262 -19.25 -3.29 -27.37
CA GLN A 262 -20.00 -2.31 -28.16
C GLN A 262 -19.27 -1.78 -29.41
N LYS A 263 -17.92 -1.73 -29.42
CA LYS A 263 -17.17 -1.23 -30.60
C LYS A 263 -17.26 -2.15 -31.82
N GLU A 264 -17.63 -3.42 -31.64
CA GLU A 264 -17.59 -4.44 -32.70
C GLU A 264 -18.98 -4.79 -33.26
N TRP A 265 -20.05 -4.52 -32.50
CA TRP A 265 -21.39 -4.97 -32.82
C TRP A 265 -22.34 -3.77 -33.02
N VAL A 266 -22.53 -3.38 -34.28
CA VAL A 266 -23.74 -2.71 -34.79
C VAL A 266 -23.90 -1.22 -34.43
N GLY A 267 -23.37 -0.35 -35.30
CA GLY A 267 -23.87 1.01 -35.56
C GLY A 267 -23.69 2.05 -34.44
N GLU A 268 -22.65 2.89 -34.55
CA GLU A 268 -22.46 4.26 -34.02
C GLU A 268 -22.95 4.63 -32.60
N ARG A 269 -23.39 3.70 -31.76
CA ARG A 269 -23.73 4.01 -30.36
C ARG A 269 -22.46 4.04 -29.53
N ALA A 270 -22.35 5.07 -28.72
CA ALA A 270 -21.24 5.19 -27.79
C ALA A 270 -21.42 4.21 -26.62
N PRO A 271 -20.33 3.54 -26.19
CA PRO A 271 -20.36 2.63 -25.05
C PRO A 271 -20.70 3.39 -23.77
N GLY A 272 -21.46 2.72 -22.90
CA GLY A 272 -21.57 3.16 -21.52
C GLY A 272 -20.18 3.19 -20.87
N LYS A 273 -19.92 4.21 -20.05
CA LYS A 273 -18.68 4.27 -19.28
C LYS A 273 -18.91 4.76 -17.86
N PHE A 274 -18.12 4.23 -16.94
CA PHE A 274 -17.98 4.75 -15.58
C PHE A 274 -16.69 5.55 -15.47
N LEU A 275 -16.79 6.73 -14.89
CA LEU A 275 -15.67 7.62 -14.58
C LEU A 275 -15.92 8.35 -13.27
N TYR A 276 -14.86 8.87 -12.68
CA TYR A 276 -14.96 9.64 -11.45
C TYR A 276 -15.02 11.14 -11.74
N CYS A 277 -15.97 11.81 -11.08
CA CYS A 277 -16.21 13.23 -11.22
C CYS A 277 -15.70 13.98 -10.00
N LYS A 278 -14.57 14.69 -10.17
CA LYS A 278 -13.90 15.43 -9.09
C LYS A 278 -14.81 16.49 -8.45
N ASP A 279 -15.59 17.20 -9.26
CA ASP A 279 -16.50 18.25 -8.79
C ASP A 279 -17.68 17.70 -7.98
N LEU A 280 -18.08 16.45 -8.27
CA LEU A 280 -19.16 15.76 -7.57
C LEU A 280 -18.65 14.86 -6.44
N GLN A 281 -17.33 14.68 -6.35
CA GLN A 281 -16.67 13.67 -5.54
C GLN A 281 -17.34 12.29 -5.63
N ALA A 282 -17.78 11.89 -6.83
CA ALA A 282 -18.59 10.70 -7.02
C ALA A 282 -18.26 9.99 -8.33
N TRP A 283 -18.50 8.68 -8.36
CA TRP A 283 -18.50 7.90 -9.59
C TRP A 283 -19.77 8.14 -10.38
N ALA A 284 -19.63 8.28 -11.69
CA ALA A 284 -20.73 8.55 -12.60
C ALA A 284 -20.69 7.57 -13.77
N PHE A 285 -21.85 7.02 -14.10
CA PHE A 285 -22.13 6.35 -15.36
C PHE A 285 -22.64 7.37 -16.36
N THR A 286 -22.09 7.35 -17.57
CA THR A 286 -22.54 8.20 -18.68
C THR A 286 -22.49 7.43 -19.98
N ILE A 287 -23.28 7.88 -20.94
CA ILE A 287 -23.19 7.47 -22.35
C ILE A 287 -22.91 8.74 -23.15
N GLU A 288 -22.00 8.67 -24.12
CA GLU A 288 -21.76 9.81 -25.02
C GLU A 288 -23.04 10.11 -25.82
N ASP A 289 -23.31 11.38 -26.08
CA ASP A 289 -24.50 11.86 -26.82
C ASP A 289 -25.88 11.58 -26.19
N VAL A 290 -25.94 11.01 -24.99
CA VAL A 290 -27.19 10.89 -24.23
C VAL A 290 -27.33 12.07 -23.26
N TRP A 291 -28.38 12.86 -23.44
CA TRP A 291 -28.62 14.07 -22.66
C TRP A 291 -29.91 13.96 -21.84
N PRO A 292 -29.85 14.20 -20.53
CA PRO A 292 -31.02 14.53 -19.73
C PRO A 292 -31.83 15.66 -20.36
N ARG A 293 -33.14 15.47 -20.50
CA ARG A 293 -34.05 16.50 -21.00
C ARG A 293 -33.97 17.74 -20.08
N GLY A 294 -33.55 18.88 -20.64
CA GLY A 294 -33.42 20.15 -19.90
C GLY A 294 -32.00 20.70 -19.78
N ASN A 295 -30.97 19.91 -20.14
CA ASN A 295 -29.59 20.41 -20.21
C ASN A 295 -29.22 20.76 -21.66
N SER A 296 -29.27 22.03 -22.02
CA SER A 296 -28.97 22.52 -23.38
C SER A 296 -27.51 22.95 -23.56
N SER A 297 -26.60 22.47 -22.72
CA SER A 297 -25.18 22.79 -22.84
C SER A 297 -24.64 22.29 -24.18
N SER A 298 -24.02 23.18 -24.96
CA SER A 298 -23.47 22.87 -26.28
C SER A 298 -22.19 22.01 -26.22
N THR A 299 -21.65 21.75 -25.02
CA THR A 299 -20.44 20.95 -24.84
C THR A 299 -20.72 19.80 -23.90
N TRP A 300 -20.58 18.57 -24.40
CA TRP A 300 -20.77 17.37 -23.60
C TRP A 300 -19.69 17.29 -22.53
N LYS A 301 -20.13 17.28 -21.27
CA LYS A 301 -19.27 17.03 -20.11
C LYS A 301 -19.82 15.83 -19.36
N ALA A 302 -19.04 14.75 -19.34
CA ALA A 302 -19.39 13.50 -18.68
C ALA A 302 -19.97 13.68 -17.27
N CYS A 303 -19.39 14.59 -16.48
CA CYS A 303 -19.81 14.84 -15.11
C CYS A 303 -21.03 15.74 -14.95
N GLU A 304 -21.45 16.46 -15.99
CA GLU A 304 -22.68 17.26 -15.96
C GLU A 304 -23.88 16.43 -16.47
N ASN A 305 -23.64 15.40 -17.28
CA ASN A 305 -24.66 14.57 -17.92
C ASN A 305 -24.64 13.12 -17.44
N TRP A 306 -24.43 12.90 -16.15
CA TRP A 306 -24.45 11.56 -15.57
C TRP A 306 -25.87 10.97 -15.63
N LEU A 307 -25.94 9.65 -15.83
CA LEU A 307 -27.18 8.87 -15.86
C LEU A 307 -27.37 8.08 -14.56
N LEU A 308 -26.27 7.63 -13.97
CA LEU A 308 -26.23 7.03 -12.64
C LEU A 308 -25.03 7.64 -11.90
N ARG A 309 -25.17 7.95 -10.60
CA ARG A 309 -24.11 8.53 -9.77
C ARG A 309 -24.06 7.88 -8.40
N SER A 310 -22.86 7.60 -7.90
CA SER A 310 -22.65 7.11 -6.54
C SER A 310 -22.94 8.19 -5.49
N PRO A 311 -23.04 7.82 -4.20
CA PRO A 311 -22.80 8.77 -3.12
C PRO A 311 -21.42 9.44 -3.25
N GLU A 312 -21.24 10.57 -2.56
CA GLU A 312 -19.93 11.21 -2.42
C GLU A 312 -18.95 10.23 -1.76
N THR A 313 -17.78 10.05 -2.37
CA THR A 313 -16.79 9.06 -1.97
C THR A 313 -15.38 9.48 -2.40
N GLU A 314 -14.41 9.25 -1.54
CA GLU A 314 -12.98 9.39 -1.86
C GLU A 314 -12.35 8.08 -2.33
N VAL A 315 -13.12 6.99 -2.33
CA VAL A 315 -12.63 5.63 -2.61
C VAL A 315 -12.16 5.51 -4.06
N TYR A 316 -10.88 5.14 -4.26
CA TYR A 316 -10.23 5.18 -5.57
C TYR A 316 -10.77 4.16 -6.57
N ALA A 317 -11.18 2.98 -6.12
CA ALA A 317 -11.66 1.90 -6.97
C ALA A 317 -13.20 1.88 -7.01
N LEU A 318 -13.79 1.58 -8.17
CA LEU A 318 -15.24 1.64 -8.33
C LEU A 318 -15.94 0.51 -7.56
N GLU A 319 -15.31 -0.66 -7.43
CA GLU A 319 -15.80 -1.83 -6.72
C GLU A 319 -15.88 -1.68 -5.20
N GLU A 320 -15.12 -0.75 -4.64
CA GLU A 320 -15.11 -0.46 -3.20
C GLU A 320 -16.19 0.59 -2.83
N VAL A 321 -16.87 1.18 -3.82
CA VAL A 321 -17.94 2.16 -3.60
C VAL A 321 -19.16 1.45 -2.99
N PRO A 322 -19.76 1.98 -1.92
CA PRO A 322 -20.97 1.41 -1.35
C PRO A 322 -22.07 1.26 -2.40
N LEU A 323 -22.70 0.07 -2.48
CA LEU A 323 -23.79 -0.20 -3.42
C LEU A 323 -25.10 0.52 -3.06
N GLN A 324 -25.23 1.03 -1.83
CA GLN A 324 -26.41 1.77 -1.36
C GLN A 324 -26.29 3.27 -1.66
N GLY A 325 -27.41 3.91 -1.99
CA GLY A 325 -27.48 5.37 -2.18
C GLY A 325 -27.07 5.85 -3.57
N TRP A 326 -26.93 4.95 -4.54
CA TRP A 326 -26.74 5.33 -5.93
C TRP A 326 -27.98 6.06 -6.45
N SER A 327 -27.74 7.22 -7.05
CA SER A 327 -28.77 8.08 -7.63
C SER A 327 -28.86 7.82 -9.13
N ILE A 328 -30.06 7.50 -9.62
CA ILE A 328 -30.34 7.27 -11.03
C ILE A 328 -31.17 8.42 -11.61
N TRP A 329 -30.89 8.80 -12.84
CA TRP A 329 -31.61 9.84 -13.55
C TRP A 329 -32.72 9.23 -14.42
N THR A 330 -33.98 9.42 -14.03
CA THR A 330 -35.16 8.97 -14.80
C THR A 330 -35.97 10.14 -15.36
N GLY A 331 -35.40 11.35 -15.31
CA GLY A 331 -36.09 12.64 -15.50
C GLY A 331 -36.30 13.39 -14.17
N ILE A 332 -36.27 12.64 -13.08
CA ILE A 332 -36.03 13.09 -11.71
C ILE A 332 -34.90 12.26 -11.12
N THR A 333 -34.26 12.74 -10.06
CA THR A 333 -33.28 11.94 -9.32
C THR A 333 -34.01 10.96 -8.42
N ASP A 334 -33.81 9.66 -8.66
CA ASP A 334 -34.34 8.57 -7.84
C ASP A 334 -33.20 7.71 -7.28
N THR A 335 -33.49 6.81 -6.33
CA THR A 335 -32.52 5.85 -5.81
C THR A 335 -32.57 4.56 -6.63
N ALA A 336 -31.42 4.11 -7.15
CA ALA A 336 -31.34 2.84 -7.87
C ALA A 336 -31.58 1.67 -6.89
N GLN A 337 -32.62 0.87 -7.11
CA GLN A 337 -32.99 -0.22 -6.19
C GLN A 337 -32.25 -1.52 -6.50
N ASP A 338 -32.06 -1.82 -7.79
CA ASP A 338 -31.50 -3.09 -8.26
C ASP A 338 -30.12 -2.94 -8.92
N PHE A 339 -29.37 -1.90 -8.51
CA PHE A 339 -27.99 -1.71 -8.96
C PHE A 339 -27.04 -2.64 -8.22
N SER A 340 -26.24 -3.40 -8.99
CA SER A 340 -25.18 -4.22 -8.41
C SER A 340 -23.92 -4.16 -9.26
N LEU A 341 -22.79 -4.27 -8.58
CA LEU A 341 -21.48 -4.25 -9.19
C LEU A 341 -20.63 -5.33 -8.53
N SER A 342 -20.03 -6.17 -9.35
CA SER A 342 -19.18 -7.28 -8.91
C SER A 342 -17.91 -7.33 -9.73
N CYS A 343 -16.79 -7.65 -9.09
CA CYS A 343 -15.55 -7.86 -9.82
C CYS A 343 -15.63 -9.12 -10.68
N ASP A 344 -15.25 -9.00 -11.94
CA ASP A 344 -15.23 -10.07 -12.97
C ASP A 344 -13.78 -10.50 -13.21
N GLU A 345 -13.06 -10.81 -12.12
CA GLU A 345 -11.73 -11.40 -12.18
C GLU A 345 -11.79 -12.90 -11.90
N CYS A 346 -11.17 -13.67 -12.79
CA CYS A 346 -11.05 -15.11 -12.67
C CYS A 346 -9.60 -15.49 -12.35
N SER A 347 -9.42 -16.54 -11.55
CA SER A 347 -8.12 -17.20 -11.32
C SER A 347 -8.04 -18.53 -12.08
N SER A 348 -9.19 -19.12 -12.40
CA SER A 348 -9.31 -20.39 -13.11
C SER A 348 -10.54 -20.41 -14.02
N ASP A 349 -10.58 -21.34 -14.97
CA ASP A 349 -11.73 -21.54 -15.87
C ASP A 349 -13.03 -21.89 -15.10
N ILE A 350 -12.92 -22.36 -13.84
CA ILE A 350 -14.07 -22.69 -12.99
C ILE A 350 -14.80 -21.40 -12.53
N ASP A 351 -14.07 -20.29 -12.40
CA ASP A 351 -14.65 -19.01 -11.99
C ASP A 351 -15.51 -18.40 -13.10
N CYS A 352 -15.32 -18.85 -14.35
CA CYS A 352 -16.10 -18.49 -15.52
C CYS A 352 -17.19 -19.55 -15.76
N SER A 353 -18.05 -19.78 -14.76
CA SER A 353 -19.25 -20.65 -14.71
C SER A 353 -19.22 -21.93 -15.57
N LEU A 354 -18.05 -22.51 -15.83
CA LEU A 354 -17.80 -23.61 -16.77
C LEU A 354 -18.25 -23.34 -18.22
N HIS A 355 -18.47 -22.07 -18.59
CA HIS A 355 -18.93 -21.65 -19.91
C HIS A 355 -18.02 -20.59 -20.54
N GLY A 356 -16.82 -20.43 -20.00
CA GLY A 356 -15.74 -19.64 -20.58
C GLY A 356 -14.36 -20.14 -20.18
N GLN A 357 -13.34 -19.45 -20.68
CA GLN A 357 -11.95 -19.63 -20.29
C GLN A 357 -11.47 -18.38 -19.57
N CYS A 358 -10.70 -18.57 -18.51
CA CYS A 358 -10.04 -17.47 -17.82
C CYS A 358 -8.78 -17.08 -18.58
N VAL A 359 -8.84 -15.97 -19.30
CA VAL A 359 -7.71 -15.45 -20.09
C VAL A 359 -7.31 -14.09 -19.53
N GLU A 360 -6.09 -14.01 -18.98
CA GLU A 360 -5.56 -12.78 -18.36
C GLU A 360 -6.48 -12.21 -17.26
N SER A 361 -6.94 -13.08 -16.36
CA SER A 361 -7.87 -12.76 -15.27
C SER A 361 -9.22 -12.21 -15.75
N THR A 362 -9.59 -12.43 -17.01
CA THR A 362 -10.90 -12.05 -17.54
C THR A 362 -11.60 -13.27 -18.11
N CYS A 363 -12.88 -13.45 -17.80
CA CYS A 363 -13.67 -14.50 -18.42
C CYS A 363 -13.91 -14.20 -19.92
N VAL A 364 -13.52 -15.15 -20.77
CA VAL A 364 -13.81 -15.16 -22.21
C VAL A 364 -14.84 -16.24 -22.45
N CYS A 365 -16.07 -15.82 -22.71
CA CYS A 365 -17.21 -16.73 -22.83
C CYS A 365 -17.19 -17.50 -24.15
N ASP A 366 -17.67 -18.74 -24.11
CA ASP A 366 -17.99 -19.48 -25.30
C ASP A 366 -19.09 -18.76 -26.11
N LYS A 367 -19.13 -18.98 -27.43
CA LYS A 367 -19.99 -18.25 -28.40
C LYS A 367 -21.50 -18.18 -28.08
N LYS A 368 -22.00 -19.00 -27.14
CA LYS A 368 -23.42 -19.09 -26.77
C LYS A 368 -23.74 -18.45 -25.41
N TRP A 369 -22.73 -17.94 -24.71
CA TRP A 369 -22.84 -17.46 -23.34
C TRP A 369 -22.35 -16.03 -23.23
N LEU A 370 -23.00 -15.26 -22.36
CA LEU A 370 -22.75 -13.84 -22.16
C LEU A 370 -23.03 -13.48 -20.69
N GLY A 371 -22.41 -12.41 -20.21
CA GLY A 371 -22.62 -11.89 -18.85
C GLY A 371 -22.20 -12.89 -17.77
N GLN A 372 -22.97 -13.00 -16.69
CA GLN A 372 -22.65 -13.91 -15.57
C GLN A 372 -22.89 -15.40 -15.85
N ARG A 373 -23.41 -15.74 -17.03
CA ARG A 373 -23.50 -17.13 -17.46
C ARG A 373 -22.32 -17.54 -18.35
N CYS A 374 -21.41 -16.59 -18.57
CA CYS A 374 -20.00 -16.89 -18.68
C CYS A 374 -19.62 -17.54 -17.35
#